data_AF-A0A1H2A7L3-F1
#
_entry.id   AF-A0A1H2A7L3-F1
#
_cell.length_a   1.000
_cell.length_b   1.000
_cell.length_c   1.000
_cell.angle_alpha   90.00
_cell.angle_beta   90.00
_cell.angle_gamma   90.00
#
_symmetry.space_group_name_H-M   'P 1'
#
loop_
_entity.id
_entity.type
_entity.pdbx_description
1 polymer ?
#
loop_
_entity_poly.entity_id
_entity_poly.type
_entity_poly.pdbx_seq_one_letter_code
_entity_poly.pdbx_strand_id
1 'polypeptide(L)'
;MTVQDRQGRPSQGTPPQRPTPRSVDEALHWQKGRIGSAAWEGWTWKFQRLAYGFVRDDRWNTADEAFAWFCDNGSVRTGVAARGALIWFAGERGVLVRCCLGDGRVIGPGVADVVGLLTVDDQDPPLGWTEPIFPFAR
;
A
#
# COMPACT_ATOMS: atom_id res chain seq x y z
N MET A 1 -11.42 36.30 -52.90
CA MET A 1 -10.41 36.45 -51.82
C MET A 1 -10.83 35.49 -50.73
N THR A 2 -10.12 34.37 -50.62
CA THR A 2 -10.49 33.20 -49.83
C THR A 2 -9.92 33.35 -48.43
N VAL A 3 -10.75 33.24 -47.39
CA VAL A 3 -10.28 33.10 -46.01
C VAL A 3 -10.91 31.83 -45.44
N GLN A 4 -10.09 30.78 -45.33
CA GLN A 4 -10.38 29.56 -44.59
C GLN A 4 -10.20 29.85 -43.11
N ASP A 5 -11.29 29.86 -42.34
CA ASP A 5 -11.21 29.82 -40.88
C ASP A 5 -10.81 28.42 -40.43
N ARG A 6 -9.65 28.34 -39.78
CA ARG A 6 -9.08 27.11 -39.22
C ARG A 6 -9.91 26.70 -38.00
N GLN A 7 -10.56 25.53 -38.08
CA GLN A 7 -11.11 24.84 -36.93
C GLN A 7 -10.03 24.66 -35.86
N GLY A 8 -10.24 25.29 -34.70
CA GLY A 8 -9.48 25.00 -33.50
C GLY A 8 -9.67 23.55 -33.11
N ARG A 9 -8.59 22.76 -33.11
CA ARG A 9 -8.59 21.47 -32.43
C ARG A 9 -8.87 21.72 -30.95
N PRO A 10 -9.82 21.01 -30.31
CA PRO A 10 -9.85 20.98 -28.86
C PRO A 10 -8.53 20.37 -28.40
N SER A 11 -7.80 21.10 -27.55
CA SER A 11 -6.68 20.57 -26.79
C SER A 11 -7.17 19.32 -26.07
N GLN A 12 -6.72 18.14 -26.51
CA GLN A 12 -6.95 16.91 -25.77
C GLN A 12 -6.37 17.15 -24.37
N GLY A 13 -7.23 17.35 -23.38
CA GLY A 13 -6.82 17.41 -22.00
C GLY A 13 -6.00 16.16 -21.74
N THR A 14 -4.74 16.32 -21.33
CA THR A 14 -3.89 15.21 -20.95
C THR A 14 -4.71 14.34 -20.00
N PRO A 15 -4.98 13.06 -20.34
CA PRO A 15 -5.67 12.19 -19.40
C PRO A 15 -4.92 12.27 -18.07
N PRO A 16 -5.62 12.38 -16.92
CA PRO A 16 -4.94 12.44 -15.63
C PRO A 16 -3.92 11.31 -15.60
N GLN A 17 -2.63 11.67 -15.43
CA GLN A 17 -1.57 10.68 -15.40
C GLN A 17 -1.93 9.71 -14.29
N ARG A 18 -2.18 8.45 -14.65
CA ARG A 18 -2.37 7.38 -13.67
C ARG A 18 -1.16 7.44 -12.75
N PRO A 19 -1.33 7.58 -11.43
CA PRO A 19 -0.19 7.47 -10.53
C PRO A 19 0.42 6.10 -10.80
N THR A 20 1.63 6.10 -11.37
CA THR A 20 2.38 4.86 -11.53
C THR A 20 2.66 4.39 -10.10
N PRO A 21 2.53 3.08 -9.80
CA PRO A 21 2.88 2.57 -8.48
C PRO A 21 4.29 3.07 -8.12
N ARG A 22 4.47 3.57 -6.89
CA ARG A 22 5.81 3.91 -6.41
C ARG A 22 6.67 2.65 -6.43
N SER A 23 7.95 2.80 -6.76
CA SER A 23 8.92 1.75 -6.52
C SER A 23 8.97 1.40 -5.02
N VAL A 24 9.49 0.20 -4.70
CA VAL A 24 9.67 -0.21 -3.29
C VAL A 24 10.50 0.82 -2.52
N ASP A 25 11.55 1.37 -3.14
CA ASP A 25 12.42 2.37 -2.50
C ASP A 25 11.68 3.66 -2.18
N GLU A 26 10.89 4.17 -3.12
CA GLU A 26 10.08 5.38 -2.91
C GLU A 26 8.96 5.15 -1.90
N ALA A 27 8.32 3.97 -1.92
CA ALA A 27 7.29 3.60 -0.96
C ALA A 27 7.88 3.52 0.46
N LEU A 28 9.03 2.89 0.63
CA LEU A 28 9.73 2.81 1.91
C LEU A 28 10.23 4.17 2.38
N HIS A 29 10.74 5.01 1.48
CA HIS A 29 11.12 6.39 1.81
C HIS A 29 9.91 7.19 2.31
N TRP A 30 8.76 7.07 1.63
CA TRP A 30 7.52 7.72 2.05
C TRP A 30 7.05 7.29 3.43
N GLN A 31 7.15 5.99 3.75
CA GLN A 31 6.76 5.45 5.06
C GLN A 31 7.73 5.90 6.16
N LYS A 32 9.04 5.88 5.89
CA LYS A 32 10.07 6.35 6.84
C LYS A 32 9.90 7.81 7.21
N GLY A 33 9.51 8.66 6.27
CA GLY A 33 9.19 10.06 6.52
C GLY A 33 7.97 10.30 7.44
N ARG A 34 7.27 9.24 7.87
CA ARG A 34 6.09 9.31 8.75
C ARG A 34 6.29 8.60 10.09
N ILE A 35 7.49 8.08 10.37
CA ILE A 35 7.79 7.46 11.67
C ILE A 35 7.45 8.44 12.79
N GLY A 36 6.78 7.95 13.84
CA GLY A 36 6.29 8.74 14.97
C GLY A 36 4.92 9.40 14.75
N SER A 37 4.33 9.29 13.55
CA SER A 37 3.00 9.84 13.29
C SER A 37 1.89 8.91 13.81
N ALA A 38 1.00 9.44 14.65
CA ALA A 38 -0.22 8.77 15.09
C ALA A 38 -1.40 8.91 14.10
N ALA A 39 -1.26 9.72 13.05
CA ALA A 39 -2.35 10.04 12.11
C ALA A 39 -2.87 8.84 11.29
N TRP A 40 -2.24 7.67 11.44
CA TRP A 40 -2.50 6.46 10.67
C TRP A 40 -2.94 5.28 11.54
N GLU A 41 -3.14 5.50 12.85
CA GLU A 41 -3.62 4.48 13.77
C GLU A 41 -4.97 3.93 13.30
N GLY A 42 -5.08 2.60 13.19
CA GLY A 42 -6.28 1.91 12.68
C GLY A 42 -6.43 1.90 11.16
N TRP A 43 -5.51 2.54 10.41
CA TRP A 43 -5.58 2.68 8.95
C TRP A 43 -4.42 1.96 8.25
N THR A 44 -4.02 0.79 8.76
CA THR A 44 -2.85 0.02 8.29
C THR A 44 -2.89 -0.25 6.78
N TRP A 45 -4.01 -0.75 6.26
CA TRP A 45 -4.18 -1.00 4.82
C TRP A 45 -4.11 0.27 3.98
N LYS A 46 -4.86 1.31 4.36
CA LYS A 46 -4.83 2.59 3.63
C LYS A 46 -3.45 3.23 3.65
N PHE A 47 -2.72 3.12 4.75
CA PHE A 47 -1.34 3.59 4.83
C PHE A 47 -0.44 2.89 3.81
N GLN A 48 -0.51 1.55 3.70
CA GLN A 48 0.31 0.79 2.74
C GLN A 48 -0.07 1.10 1.29
N ARG A 49 -1.37 1.20 0.98
CA ARG A 49 -1.84 1.68 -0.32
C ARG A 49 -1.24 3.04 -0.70
N LEU A 50 -1.38 4.01 0.20
CA LEU A 50 -0.89 5.36 -0.04
C LEU A 50 0.62 5.43 -0.12
N ALA A 51 1.34 4.56 0.60
CA ALA A 51 2.79 4.42 0.47
C ALA A 51 3.19 3.98 -0.94
N TYR A 52 2.47 3.04 -1.53
CA TYR A 52 2.70 2.59 -2.91
C TYR A 52 2.06 3.49 -3.99
N GLY A 53 1.45 4.62 -3.61
CA GLY A 53 0.92 5.61 -4.55
C GLY A 53 -0.52 5.36 -4.98
N PHE A 54 -1.22 4.41 -4.36
CA PHE A 54 -2.59 4.08 -4.69
C PHE A 54 -3.57 4.93 -3.89
N VAL A 55 -4.07 6.00 -4.51
CA VAL A 55 -4.94 7.00 -3.86
C VAL A 55 -6.42 6.61 -3.91
N ARG A 56 -6.83 5.82 -4.92
CA ARG A 56 -8.22 5.39 -5.12
C ARG A 56 -8.36 3.88 -4.99
N ASP A 57 -9.27 3.42 -4.13
CA ASP A 57 -9.88 2.08 -4.15
C ASP A 57 -11.34 2.27 -3.83
N ASP A 58 -12.19 1.62 -4.59
CA ASP A 58 -13.61 1.48 -4.31
C ASP A 58 -13.94 0.08 -3.75
N ARG A 59 -12.98 -0.84 -3.65
CA ARG A 59 -13.27 -2.25 -3.33
C ARG A 59 -12.82 -2.76 -1.97
N TRP A 60 -11.72 -2.25 -1.40
CA TRP A 60 -11.26 -2.68 -0.07
C TRP A 60 -11.10 -1.49 0.85
N ASN A 61 -11.98 -1.44 1.86
CA ASN A 61 -11.99 -0.41 2.88
C ASN A 61 -11.13 -0.83 4.09
N THR A 62 -10.97 -2.13 4.33
CA THR A 62 -10.26 -2.68 5.49
C THR A 62 -9.12 -3.62 5.09
N ALA A 63 -8.22 -3.88 6.06
CA ALA A 63 -7.17 -4.88 5.89
C ALA A 63 -7.73 -6.30 5.81
N ASP A 64 -8.81 -6.60 6.54
CA ASP A 64 -9.48 -7.91 6.52
C ASP A 64 -10.05 -8.23 5.13
N GLU A 65 -10.73 -7.28 4.50
CA GLU A 65 -11.28 -7.43 3.14
C GLU A 65 -10.16 -7.68 2.11
N ALA A 66 -9.06 -6.92 2.20
CA ALA A 66 -7.92 -7.09 1.32
C ALA A 66 -7.25 -8.45 1.53
N PHE A 67 -7.02 -8.85 2.79
CA PHE A 67 -6.38 -10.12 3.12
C PHE A 67 -7.22 -11.32 2.68
N ALA A 68 -8.53 -11.30 2.94
CA ALA A 68 -9.45 -12.35 2.49
C ALA A 68 -9.40 -12.51 0.97
N TRP A 69 -9.40 -11.41 0.22
CA TRP A 69 -9.26 -11.48 -1.24
C TRP A 69 -7.91 -12.09 -1.66
N PHE A 70 -6.80 -11.73 -1.01
CA PHE A 70 -5.50 -12.32 -1.32
C PHE A 70 -5.46 -13.83 -1.03
N CYS A 71 -6.12 -14.28 0.03
CA CYS A 71 -6.30 -15.70 0.32
C CYS A 71 -7.09 -16.39 -0.80
N ASP A 72 -8.25 -15.86 -1.16
CA ASP A 72 -9.15 -16.43 -2.18
C ASP A 72 -8.48 -16.50 -3.57
N ASN A 73 -7.53 -15.60 -3.84
CA ASN A 73 -6.78 -15.55 -5.09
C ASN A 73 -5.42 -16.26 -5.03
N GLY A 74 -5.12 -17.00 -3.96
CA GLY A 74 -3.87 -17.76 -3.82
C GLY A 74 -2.61 -16.90 -3.85
N SER A 75 -2.73 -15.63 -3.46
CA SER A 75 -1.64 -14.64 -3.52
C SER A 75 -0.84 -14.54 -2.21
N VAL A 76 -1.36 -15.12 -1.13
CA VAL A 76 -0.67 -15.18 0.17
C VAL A 76 0.42 -16.25 0.12
N ARG A 77 1.63 -15.86 0.51
CA ARG A 77 2.83 -16.69 0.56
C ARG A 77 3.29 -16.86 2.01
N THR A 78 4.01 -17.93 2.27
CA THR A 78 4.64 -18.24 3.56
C THR A 78 6.16 -18.08 3.48
N GLY A 79 6.85 -18.20 4.61
CA GLY A 79 8.31 -18.09 4.68
C GLY A 79 8.82 -16.65 4.69
N VAL A 80 10.06 -16.45 4.23
CA VAL A 80 10.74 -15.16 4.30
C VAL A 80 10.16 -14.19 3.27
N ALA A 81 9.61 -13.09 3.76
CA ALA A 81 9.07 -12.03 2.92
C ALA A 81 10.18 -11.20 2.27
N ALA A 82 10.06 -10.91 0.97
CA ALA A 82 10.97 -10.02 0.28
C ALA A 82 10.82 -8.56 0.77
N ARG A 83 11.87 -7.76 0.66
CA ARG A 83 11.80 -6.32 0.94
C ARG A 83 10.74 -5.67 0.04
N GLY A 84 9.84 -4.89 0.64
CA GLY A 84 8.68 -4.30 -0.03
C GLY A 84 7.40 -5.13 0.04
N ALA A 85 7.48 -6.42 0.38
CA ALA A 85 6.30 -7.25 0.56
C ALA A 85 5.41 -6.72 1.71
N LEU A 86 4.12 -6.97 1.61
CA LEU A 86 3.15 -6.69 2.67
C LEU A 86 3.04 -7.93 3.56
N ILE A 87 3.39 -7.79 4.82
CA ILE A 87 3.26 -8.85 5.83
C ILE A 87 1.98 -8.62 6.61
N TRP A 88 1.19 -9.68 6.73
CA TRP A 88 -0.13 -9.69 7.37
C TRP A 88 -0.03 -10.34 8.75
N PHE A 89 -0.65 -9.72 9.74
CA PHE A 89 -0.63 -10.15 11.14
C PHE A 89 -2.06 -10.23 11.67
N ALA A 90 -2.33 -11.15 12.59
CA ALA A 90 -3.50 -11.02 13.45
C ALA A 90 -3.31 -9.82 14.38
N GLY A 91 -4.39 -9.10 14.67
CA GLY A 91 -4.43 -8.06 15.68
C GLY A 91 -5.75 -8.13 16.44
N GLU A 92 -5.81 -7.46 17.59
CA GLU A 92 -6.98 -7.51 18.49
C GLU A 92 -8.30 -7.09 17.82
N ARG A 93 -8.22 -6.25 16.79
CA ARG A 93 -9.37 -5.67 16.07
C ARG A 93 -9.51 -6.16 14.63
N GLY A 94 -8.79 -7.22 14.25
CA GLY A 94 -8.77 -7.76 12.88
C GLY A 94 -7.36 -7.89 12.32
N VAL A 95 -7.24 -7.90 10.99
CA VAL A 95 -5.96 -8.06 10.32
C VAL A 95 -5.17 -6.75 10.31
N LEU A 96 -3.87 -6.84 10.57
CA LEU A 96 -2.91 -5.75 10.42
C LEU A 96 -1.98 -6.03 9.24
N VAL A 97 -1.48 -4.96 8.62
CA VAL A 97 -0.56 -5.07 7.48
C VAL A 97 0.57 -4.06 7.59
N ARG A 98 1.80 -4.54 7.37
CA ARG A 98 3.03 -3.73 7.43
C ARG A 98 3.95 -4.07 6.26
N CYS A 99 4.79 -3.13 5.85
CA CYS A 99 5.72 -3.34 4.74
C CYS A 99 7.04 -3.93 5.25
N CYS A 100 7.50 -5.00 4.63
CA CYS A 100 8.79 -5.62 4.89
C CYS A 100 9.94 -4.69 4.48
N LEU A 101 10.87 -4.46 5.40
CA LEU A 101 12.11 -3.72 5.15
C LEU A 101 13.26 -4.62 4.68
N GLY A 102 13.09 -5.94 4.78
CA GLY A 102 14.17 -6.92 4.76
C GLY A 102 14.71 -7.19 6.18
N ASP A 103 15.52 -8.24 6.30
CA ASP A 103 16.20 -8.65 7.53
C ASP A 103 15.27 -8.83 8.74
N GLY A 104 14.08 -9.39 8.52
CA GLY A 104 13.11 -9.63 9.60
C GLY A 104 12.52 -8.35 10.21
N ARG A 105 12.56 -7.21 9.51
CA ARG A 105 11.99 -5.95 9.98
C ARG A 105 10.82 -5.49 9.13
N VAL A 106 9.88 -4.77 9.75
CA VAL A 106 8.72 -4.17 9.09
C VAL A 106 8.54 -2.70 9.47
N ILE A 107 7.83 -1.96 8.62
CA ILE A 107 7.36 -0.60 8.88
C ILE A 107 5.85 -0.50 8.67
N GLY A 108 5.18 0.22 9.57
CA GLY A 108 3.76 0.52 9.41
C GLY A 108 3.13 1.07 10.69
N PRO A 109 1.83 1.39 10.66
CA PRO A 109 1.08 1.85 11.81
C PRO A 109 0.87 0.73 12.85
N GLY A 110 0.44 1.11 14.05
CA GLY A 110 0.14 0.19 15.15
C GLY A 110 1.37 -0.22 15.95
N VAL A 111 2.38 0.65 16.03
CA VAL A 111 3.52 0.53 16.94
C VAL A 111 3.33 1.55 18.04
N ALA A 112 2.83 1.16 19.21
CA ALA A 112 2.45 2.12 20.26
C ALA A 112 1.62 3.29 19.69
N ASP A 113 0.61 2.95 18.88
CA ASP A 113 -0.32 3.86 18.20
C ASP A 113 0.31 4.85 17.20
N VAL A 114 1.58 4.65 16.83
CA VAL A 114 2.27 5.43 15.78
C VAL A 114 2.75 4.55 14.63
N VAL A 115 3.18 5.20 13.54
CA VAL A 115 4.01 4.56 12.51
C VAL A 115 5.39 4.28 13.09
N GLY A 116 5.82 3.02 13.07
CA GLY A 116 7.09 2.62 13.64
C GLY A 116 7.80 1.51 12.87
N LEU A 117 9.00 1.18 13.35
CA LEU A 117 9.80 0.06 12.91
C LEU A 117 9.67 -1.06 13.94
N LEU A 118 9.51 -2.30 13.48
CA LEU A 118 9.40 -3.48 14.34
C LEU A 118 10.24 -4.62 13.78
N THR A 119 10.66 -5.52 14.65
CA THR A 119 11.08 -6.87 14.26
C THR A 119 9.84 -7.72 14.05
N VAL A 120 9.84 -8.60 13.05
CA VAL A 120 8.75 -9.55 12.81
C VAL A 120 8.58 -10.51 13.98
N ASP A 121 9.69 -10.93 14.60
CA ASP A 121 9.68 -11.87 15.73
C ASP A 121 9.16 -11.27 17.04
N ASP A 122 9.11 -9.93 17.13
CA ASP A 122 8.53 -9.20 18.26
C ASP A 122 7.00 -9.01 18.11
N GLN A 123 6.38 -9.67 17.14
CA GLN A 123 4.96 -9.60 16.83
C GLN A 123 4.33 -11.00 16.87
N ASP A 124 3.00 -11.05 16.88
CA ASP A 124 2.30 -12.30 16.62
C ASP A 124 2.76 -12.92 15.30
N PRO A 125 2.76 -14.27 15.19
CA PRO A 125 3.16 -14.95 13.97
C PRO A 125 2.42 -14.40 12.74
N PRO A 126 3.14 -14.10 11.64
CA PRO A 126 2.51 -13.63 10.42
C PRO A 126 1.47 -14.64 9.90
N LEU A 127 0.33 -14.13 9.45
CA LEU A 127 -0.66 -14.89 8.69
C LEU A 127 -0.13 -15.26 7.29
N GLY A 128 0.86 -14.49 6.81
CA GLY A 128 1.53 -14.68 5.53
C GLY A 128 2.02 -13.33 4.99
N TRP A 129 2.52 -13.35 3.76
CA TRP A 129 2.93 -12.13 3.06
C TRP A 129 2.45 -12.13 1.60
N THR A 130 2.28 -10.95 1.04
CA THR A 130 1.90 -10.75 -0.37
C THR A 130 2.88 -9.78 -1.04
N GLU A 131 3.00 -9.88 -2.36
CA GLU A 131 3.56 -8.78 -3.13
C GLU A 131 2.69 -7.51 -2.91
N PRO A 132 3.25 -6.30 -3.02
CA PRO A 132 2.47 -5.05 -2.91
C PRO A 132 1.67 -4.78 -4.20
N ILE A 133 0.80 -5.73 -4.56
CA ILE A 133 -0.11 -5.64 -5.69
C ILE A 133 -1.44 -5.04 -5.23
N PHE A 134 -1.99 -4.13 -6.02
CA PHE A 134 -3.25 -3.44 -5.71
C PHE A 134 -4.11 -3.47 -6.98
N PRO A 135 -4.73 -4.63 -7.28
CA PRO A 135 -5.33 -4.93 -8.59
C PRO A 135 -6.49 -3.99 -8.97
N PHE A 136 -7.08 -3.28 -8.00
CA PHE A 136 -8.20 -2.36 -8.20
C PHE A 136 -7.81 -0.90 -8.20
N ALA A 137 -6.54 -0.58 -7.98
CA ALA A 137 -6.11 0.80 -8.01
C ALA A 137 -6.05 1.31 -9.46
N ARG A 138 -6.90 2.29 -9.77
CA ARG A 138 -7.05 2.91 -11.10
C ARG A 138 -6.60 4.37 -11.10
#